data_AF-A0A3L7BFU2-F1
#
_entry.id   AF-A0A3L7BFU2-F1
#
_cell.length_a   1.000
_cell.length_b   1.000
_cell.length_c   1.000
_cell.angle_alpha   90.00
_cell.angle_beta   90.00
_cell.angle_gamma   90.00
#
_symmetry.space_group_name_H-M   'P 1'
#
loop_
_entity.id
_entity.type
_entity.pdbx_description
1 polymer ?
#
loop_
_entity_poly.entity_id
_entity_poly.type
_entity_poly.pdbx_seq_one_letter_code
_entity_poly.pdbx_strand_id
1 'polypeptide(L)'
;MRQDQEDPDQRRSAPVYAGAGRAGSGPVEGTRPVLYDAVLLDRDGTLIEDVPYNGDPEKVRPVPGARAALDRLRAAGLRLAVVTNQSGLARGYFSEEQMRAVHARIEELLGRFDAWLVCPHDDADGCDCRKPAPGLVHAAARQLGTSASRCVLVGDIGRDVAAAMAAGAAGVLVPTPVTRPEEIAAAGWLAGDLPAAVDEILRRQQAVHPASGPAGQRVGTALVVRSDSAGDVLVTGPAIRAVAAGAQRVVLLCGPRGRAAADLLPGVDEIIEHPLPWIDPAPESVDADAMRTLTTRLAAVGADEAVVFTSFHQSALPLALLLRMAGIRRIAAISDDYPGSLLDVRHRVPAGVPEPERALSLAAAAGHRLPVDDEPVLRLRQDALPYRPADLGAPGYVVLHPGSAASSRACPPELAARIAGSLTAAGHRVLVTGGPDERAVTARVAAAGGTDLGGRTDLPGLAAIVADAGAVVVGNTGPAHLAAAAGVPVVSLFAPTVPFGQWGPYRVPTVRLGDAGAPCRDTRAASCPVPGHPCLSGVDPAEVVEALRVLVGSGGGGR
;
A
#
# COMPACT_ATOMS: atom_id res chain seq x y z
N MET A 1 -17.76 -50.61 3.76
CA MET A 1 -17.09 -51.03 5.02
C MET A 1 -15.59 -50.77 4.90
N ARG A 2 -15.20 -49.51 5.10
CA ARG A 2 -13.84 -49.10 5.48
C ARG A 2 -14.04 -47.98 6.49
N GLN A 3 -13.51 -48.21 7.68
CA GLN A 3 -13.73 -47.46 8.89
C GLN A 3 -13.01 -46.12 8.82
N ASP A 4 -13.75 -45.06 9.14
CA ASP A 4 -13.21 -43.77 9.55
C ASP A 4 -12.50 -43.96 10.91
N GLN A 5 -11.18 -43.76 10.92
CA GLN A 5 -10.40 -43.59 12.14
C GLN A 5 -10.18 -42.09 12.33
N GLU A 6 -10.91 -41.51 13.28
CA GLU A 6 -10.62 -40.21 13.85
C GLU A 6 -9.37 -40.32 14.75
N ASP A 7 -8.33 -39.57 14.43
CA ASP A 7 -7.08 -39.46 15.21
C ASP A 7 -7.23 -38.34 16.28
N PRO A 8 -6.95 -38.59 17.58
CA PRO A 8 -7.22 -37.64 18.66
C PRO A 8 -6.15 -36.54 18.89
N ASP A 9 -5.12 -36.38 18.05
CA ASP A 9 -3.99 -35.47 18.32
C ASP A 9 -3.99 -34.14 17.52
N GLN A 10 -5.18 -33.55 17.30
CA GLN A 10 -5.33 -32.20 16.73
C GLN A 10 -4.85 -31.11 17.72
N ARG A 11 -3.54 -30.85 17.74
CA ARG A 11 -2.98 -29.66 18.39
C ARG A 11 -3.35 -28.40 17.59
N ARG A 12 -4.34 -27.66 18.11
CA ARG A 12 -4.68 -26.25 17.83
C ARG A 12 -4.31 -25.72 16.45
N SER A 13 -5.03 -26.18 15.42
CA SER A 13 -5.39 -25.30 14.31
C SER A 13 -6.19 -24.13 14.90
N ALA A 14 -5.77 -22.88 14.69
CA ALA A 14 -6.61 -21.73 14.97
C ALA A 14 -7.33 -21.33 13.67
N PRO A 15 -8.54 -21.86 13.39
CA PRO A 15 -9.38 -21.31 12.34
C PRO A 15 -10.00 -20.02 12.87
N VAL A 16 -9.41 -18.87 12.57
CA VAL A 16 -10.20 -17.64 12.56
C VAL A 16 -10.95 -17.67 11.23
N TYR A 17 -12.10 -18.36 11.19
CA TYR A 17 -13.26 -18.19 10.29
C TYR A 17 -14.18 -19.42 10.44
N ALA A 18 -14.94 -19.49 11.54
CA ALA A 18 -16.17 -20.27 11.62
C ALA A 18 -17.12 -19.60 12.62
N GLY A 19 -18.20 -18.99 12.11
CA GLY A 19 -19.41 -18.61 12.85
C GLY A 19 -19.25 -17.71 14.09
N ALA A 20 -19.41 -16.40 13.91
CA ALA A 20 -19.69 -15.48 15.02
C ALA A 20 -21.09 -15.77 15.60
N GLY A 21 -21.16 -16.71 16.53
CA GLY A 21 -22.28 -16.87 17.47
C GLY A 21 -22.22 -15.76 18.52
N ARG A 22 -23.37 -15.11 18.74
CA ARG A 22 -23.62 -13.98 19.67
C ARG A 22 -22.81 -14.06 20.97
N ALA A 23 -21.98 -13.04 21.23
CA ALA A 23 -21.52 -12.69 22.56
C ALA A 23 -21.26 -11.17 22.67
N GLY A 24 -21.92 -10.53 23.65
CA GLY A 24 -21.46 -9.32 24.33
C GLY A 24 -21.46 -8.00 23.55
N SER A 25 -22.57 -7.26 23.60
CA SER A 25 -22.63 -5.85 23.23
C SER A 25 -21.92 -4.98 24.29
N GLY A 26 -20.72 -4.49 23.96
CA GLY A 26 -20.02 -3.43 24.69
C GLY A 26 -18.69 -3.07 24.00
N PRO A 27 -18.29 -1.79 23.92
CA PRO A 27 -16.98 -1.43 23.41
C PRO A 27 -15.90 -1.95 24.36
N VAL A 28 -14.90 -2.65 23.82
CA VAL A 28 -13.69 -3.00 24.58
C VAL A 28 -12.91 -1.71 24.79
N GLU A 29 -12.97 -1.15 25.98
CA GLU A 29 -12.09 -0.06 26.42
C GLU A 29 -10.62 -0.46 26.16
N GLY A 30 -9.90 0.32 25.32
CA GLY A 30 -8.43 0.31 25.32
C GLY A 30 -7.70 -0.08 24.02
N THR A 31 -8.35 -0.50 22.93
CA THR A 31 -7.64 -0.76 21.67
C THR A 31 -7.99 0.26 20.60
N ARG A 32 -7.13 1.28 20.43
CA ARG A 32 -7.17 2.16 19.26
C ARG A 32 -7.07 1.33 17.97
N PRO A 33 -7.75 1.73 16.88
CA PRO A 33 -7.57 1.11 15.58
C PRO A 33 -6.09 1.14 15.13
N VAL A 34 -5.58 0.04 14.59
CA VAL A 34 -4.22 -0.04 14.02
C VAL A 34 -4.16 0.55 12.60
N LEU A 35 -5.04 0.14 11.67
CA LEU A 35 -4.97 0.57 10.26
C LEU A 35 -5.68 1.89 9.97
N TYR A 36 -6.97 1.97 10.30
CA TYR A 36 -7.83 3.08 9.90
C TYR A 36 -8.45 3.75 11.12
N ASP A 37 -8.47 5.07 11.08
CA ASP A 37 -9.01 5.94 12.11
C ASP A 37 -10.35 6.57 11.71
N ALA A 38 -10.58 6.65 10.40
CA ALA A 38 -11.73 7.27 9.80
C ALA A 38 -12.10 6.61 8.45
N VAL A 39 -13.39 6.56 8.18
CA VAL A 39 -13.96 6.25 6.87
C VAL A 39 -14.59 7.52 6.30
N LEU A 40 -14.09 7.92 5.14
CA LEU A 40 -14.61 9.01 4.35
C LEU A 40 -15.56 8.42 3.31
N LEU A 41 -16.70 9.05 3.07
CA LEU A 41 -17.71 8.54 2.15
C LEU A 41 -18.09 9.63 1.15
N ASP A 42 -18.17 9.28 -0.13
CA ASP A 42 -18.93 10.12 -1.05
C ASP A 42 -20.44 10.06 -0.71
N ARG A 43 -21.18 11.09 -1.12
CA ARG A 43 -22.61 11.22 -0.85
C ARG A 43 -23.45 10.50 -1.89
N ASP A 44 -23.31 10.89 -3.15
CA ASP A 44 -24.24 10.55 -4.23
C ASP A 44 -23.75 9.27 -4.91
N GLY A 45 -24.60 8.28 -5.16
CA GLY A 45 -24.19 6.97 -5.68
C GLY A 45 -23.53 6.04 -4.64
N THR A 46 -23.02 6.59 -3.53
CA THR A 46 -22.35 5.84 -2.45
C THR A 46 -23.20 5.68 -1.17
N LEU A 47 -23.67 6.79 -0.59
CA LEU A 47 -24.52 6.76 0.61
C LEU A 47 -26.01 6.74 0.25
N ILE A 48 -26.37 7.50 -0.79
CA ILE A 48 -27.72 7.64 -1.31
C ILE A 48 -27.74 7.43 -2.83
N GLU A 49 -28.89 7.14 -3.40
CA GLU A 49 -29.09 7.09 -4.85
C GLU A 49 -28.68 8.43 -5.49
N ASP A 50 -27.92 8.36 -6.59
CA ASP A 50 -27.50 9.55 -7.33
C ASP A 50 -28.70 10.20 -8.04
N VAL A 51 -29.06 11.39 -7.55
CA VAL A 51 -30.05 12.26 -8.18
C VAL A 51 -29.31 13.53 -8.63
N PRO A 52 -29.25 13.83 -9.94
CA PRO A 52 -28.48 14.96 -10.44
C PRO A 52 -28.88 16.28 -9.77
N TYR A 53 -27.88 16.95 -9.17
CA TYR A 53 -28.01 18.24 -8.48
C TYR A 53 -29.11 18.25 -7.41
N ASN A 54 -29.15 17.21 -6.56
CA ASN A 54 -30.18 17.06 -5.54
C ASN A 54 -30.11 18.12 -4.43
N GLY A 55 -31.03 19.09 -4.48
CA GLY A 55 -31.32 20.04 -3.39
C GLY A 55 -32.64 19.75 -2.66
N ASP A 56 -33.26 18.58 -2.88
CA ASP A 56 -34.59 18.24 -2.35
C ASP A 56 -34.50 17.07 -1.35
N PRO A 57 -34.75 17.30 -0.04
CA PRO A 57 -34.68 16.24 0.97
C PRO A 57 -35.66 15.09 0.70
N GLU A 58 -36.77 15.33 0.01
CA GLU A 58 -37.75 14.27 -0.29
C GLU A 58 -37.25 13.25 -1.32
N LYS A 59 -36.17 13.57 -2.04
CA LYS A 59 -35.52 12.67 -3.01
C LYS A 59 -34.39 11.83 -2.38
N VAL A 60 -34.08 12.04 -1.10
CA VAL A 60 -33.04 11.27 -0.42
C VAL A 60 -33.49 9.82 -0.25
N ARG A 61 -32.78 8.90 -0.91
CA ARG A 61 -32.99 7.46 -0.82
C ARG A 61 -31.66 6.78 -0.48
N PRO A 62 -31.47 6.25 0.74
CA PRO A 62 -30.27 5.51 1.09
C PRO A 62 -30.04 4.30 0.18
N VAL A 63 -28.77 4.02 -0.15
CA VAL A 63 -28.43 2.77 -0.82
C VAL A 63 -28.72 1.57 0.10
N PRO A 64 -28.97 0.37 -0.46
CA PRO A 64 -29.25 -0.82 0.34
C PRO A 64 -28.18 -1.10 1.41
N GLY A 65 -28.62 -1.31 2.65
CA GLY A 65 -27.74 -1.67 3.77
C GLY A 65 -26.90 -0.54 4.36
N ALA A 66 -26.98 0.70 3.83
CA ALA A 66 -26.13 1.81 4.26
C ALA A 66 -26.15 2.05 5.77
N ARG A 67 -27.33 2.15 6.38
CA ARG A 67 -27.47 2.39 7.83
C ARG A 67 -26.75 1.33 8.66
N ALA A 68 -26.98 0.05 8.36
CA ALA A 68 -26.36 -1.06 9.08
C ALA A 68 -24.83 -1.08 8.90
N ALA A 69 -24.35 -0.76 7.70
CA ALA A 69 -22.93 -0.68 7.40
C ALA A 69 -22.25 0.45 8.21
N LEU A 70 -22.83 1.64 8.23
CA LEU A 70 -22.30 2.78 8.99
C LEU A 70 -22.33 2.53 10.50
N ASP A 71 -23.40 1.92 11.03
CA ASP A 71 -23.49 1.59 12.45
C ASP A 71 -22.40 0.60 12.89
N ARG A 72 -21.98 -0.32 12.03
CA ARG A 72 -20.85 -1.22 12.29
C ARG A 72 -19.51 -0.50 12.32
N LEU A 73 -19.30 0.47 11.44
CA LEU A 73 -18.09 1.31 11.47
C LEU A 73 -18.03 2.13 12.77
N ARG A 74 -19.15 2.74 13.18
CA ARG A 74 -19.26 3.46 14.46
C ARG A 74 -19.00 2.54 15.65
N ALA A 75 -19.57 1.34 15.65
CA ALA A 75 -19.36 0.34 16.71
C ALA A 75 -17.89 -0.14 16.80
N ALA A 76 -17.15 -0.10 15.68
CA ALA A 76 -15.71 -0.36 15.64
C ALA A 76 -14.85 0.85 16.07
N GLY A 77 -15.47 1.98 16.45
CA GLY A 77 -14.78 3.19 16.88
C GLY A 77 -14.20 4.02 15.74
N LEU A 78 -14.63 3.79 14.49
CA LEU A 78 -14.18 4.56 13.33
C LEU A 78 -15.00 5.85 13.20
N ARG A 79 -14.30 6.96 12.97
CA ARG A 79 -14.93 8.26 12.67
C ARG A 79 -15.47 8.27 11.24
N LEU A 80 -16.61 8.89 11.02
CA LEU A 80 -17.28 8.94 9.71
C LEU A 80 -17.40 10.39 9.23
N ALA A 81 -16.92 10.65 8.02
CA ALA A 81 -17.10 11.96 7.38
C ALA A 81 -17.56 11.82 5.93
N VAL A 82 -18.36 12.78 5.47
CA VAL A 82 -18.79 12.85 4.07
C VAL A 82 -17.89 13.81 3.32
N VAL A 83 -17.36 13.40 2.16
CA VAL A 83 -16.52 14.21 1.26
C VAL A 83 -17.15 14.23 -0.13
N THR A 84 -17.72 15.36 -0.54
CA THR A 84 -18.56 15.40 -1.74
C THR A 84 -18.34 16.64 -2.62
N ASN A 85 -18.46 16.46 -3.95
CA ASN A 85 -18.42 17.53 -4.94
C ASN A 85 -19.86 18.02 -5.20
N GLN A 86 -20.16 19.28 -4.90
CA GLN A 86 -21.51 19.87 -5.02
C GLN A 86 -21.50 21.12 -5.90
N SER A 87 -21.10 20.95 -7.17
CA SER A 87 -21.03 22.05 -8.16
C SER A 87 -22.39 22.67 -8.51
N GLY A 88 -23.50 22.06 -8.09
CA GLY A 88 -24.83 22.67 -8.21
C GLY A 88 -24.94 23.99 -7.43
N LEU A 89 -24.11 24.21 -6.40
CA LEU A 89 -24.03 25.48 -5.68
C LEU A 89 -23.46 26.59 -6.56
N ALA A 90 -22.26 26.40 -7.13
CA ALA A 90 -21.66 27.38 -8.04
C ALA A 90 -22.53 27.65 -9.28
N ARG A 91 -23.28 26.65 -9.74
CA ARG A 91 -24.20 26.75 -10.89
C ARG A 91 -25.58 27.32 -10.54
N GLY A 92 -25.89 27.55 -9.27
CA GLY A 92 -27.18 28.07 -8.82
C GLY A 92 -28.36 27.10 -8.98
N TYR A 93 -28.11 25.79 -9.08
CA TYR A 93 -29.17 24.77 -9.19
C TYR A 93 -29.87 24.47 -7.87
N PHE A 94 -29.20 24.70 -6.75
CA PHE A 94 -29.79 24.68 -5.41
C PHE A 94 -29.00 25.61 -4.47
N SER A 95 -29.61 26.02 -3.36
CA SER A 95 -29.00 26.87 -2.34
C SER A 95 -28.27 26.07 -1.26
N GLU A 96 -27.42 26.72 -0.47
CA GLU A 96 -26.81 26.09 0.70
C GLU A 96 -27.84 25.61 1.73
N GLU A 97 -28.97 26.31 1.85
CA GLU A 97 -30.05 25.91 2.75
C GLU A 97 -30.70 24.59 2.30
N GLN A 98 -30.96 24.47 1.00
CA GLN A 98 -31.45 23.23 0.39
C GLN A 98 -30.46 22.09 0.59
N MET A 99 -29.16 22.32 0.39
CA MET A 99 -28.12 21.33 0.67
C MET A 99 -28.11 20.91 2.15
N ARG A 100 -28.18 21.87 3.08
CA ARG A 100 -28.25 21.59 4.52
C ARG A 100 -29.48 20.75 4.88
N ALA A 101 -30.62 21.01 4.25
CA ALA A 101 -31.83 20.20 4.42
C ALA A 101 -31.64 18.75 3.92
N VAL A 102 -30.99 18.57 2.76
CA VAL A 102 -30.61 17.24 2.26
C VAL A 102 -29.67 16.52 3.24
N HIS A 103 -28.64 17.20 3.74
CA HIS A 103 -27.70 16.61 4.72
C HIS A 103 -28.41 16.20 6.01
N ALA A 104 -29.30 17.05 6.54
CA ALA A 104 -30.10 16.73 7.73
C ALA A 104 -30.98 15.49 7.50
N ARG A 105 -31.59 15.36 6.33
CA ARG A 105 -32.37 14.17 5.96
C ARG A 105 -31.50 12.91 5.86
N ILE A 106 -30.29 13.02 5.33
CA ILE A 106 -29.33 11.91 5.31
C ILE A 106 -28.98 11.48 6.74
N GLU A 107 -28.68 12.41 7.65
CA GLU A 107 -28.38 12.07 9.05
C GLU A 107 -29.58 11.48 9.81
N GLU A 108 -30.80 11.90 9.51
CA GLU A 108 -32.01 11.31 10.07
C GLU A 108 -32.12 9.81 9.72
N LEU A 109 -31.83 9.46 8.46
CA LEU A 109 -31.93 8.10 7.95
C LEU A 109 -30.72 7.23 8.35
N LEU A 110 -29.51 7.80 8.27
CA LEU A 110 -28.25 7.07 8.36
C LEU A 110 -27.50 7.23 9.70
N GLY A 111 -27.96 8.14 10.56
CA GLY A 111 -27.25 8.58 11.75
C GLY A 111 -26.23 9.68 11.44
N ARG A 112 -25.73 10.32 12.50
CA ARG A 112 -24.83 11.49 12.42
C ARG A 112 -23.45 11.17 11.87
N PHE A 113 -22.85 12.14 11.20
CA PHE A 113 -21.44 12.11 10.79
C PHE A 113 -20.62 13.05 11.68
N ASP A 114 -19.33 12.75 11.81
CA ASP A 114 -18.38 13.58 12.55
C ASP A 114 -18.00 14.85 11.77
N ALA A 115 -18.09 14.81 10.43
CA ALA A 115 -17.82 15.95 9.56
C ALA A 115 -18.50 15.87 8.19
N TRP A 116 -18.81 17.03 7.61
CA TRP A 116 -19.25 17.21 6.23
C TRP A 116 -18.27 18.14 5.50
N LEU A 117 -17.66 17.63 4.43
CA LEU A 117 -16.66 18.33 3.63
C LEU A 117 -17.23 18.45 2.21
N VAL A 118 -17.52 19.68 1.81
CA VAL A 118 -18.21 19.98 0.55
C VAL A 118 -17.34 20.88 -0.30
N CYS A 119 -17.14 20.50 -1.56
CA CYS A 119 -16.58 21.42 -2.55
C CYS A 119 -17.72 22.02 -3.38
N PRO A 120 -18.00 23.33 -3.26
CA PRO A 120 -19.11 23.98 -3.98
C PRO A 120 -18.78 24.35 -5.43
N HIS A 121 -17.51 24.24 -5.80
CA HIS A 121 -16.91 24.71 -7.05
C HIS A 121 -17.19 23.81 -8.26
N ASP A 122 -17.10 24.39 -9.45
CA ASP A 122 -17.09 23.66 -10.72
C ASP A 122 -15.66 23.39 -11.23
N ASP A 123 -15.53 22.80 -12.43
CA ASP A 123 -14.23 22.42 -12.98
C ASP A 123 -13.41 23.63 -13.47
N ALA A 124 -14.00 24.81 -13.66
CA ALA A 124 -13.33 26.02 -14.12
C ALA A 124 -12.67 26.83 -12.99
N ASP A 125 -13.12 26.63 -11.75
CA ASP A 125 -12.63 27.36 -10.57
C ASP A 125 -11.16 27.05 -10.20
N GLY A 126 -10.59 25.93 -10.68
CA GLY A 126 -9.19 25.57 -10.41
C GLY A 126 -8.87 25.36 -8.92
N CYS A 127 -9.86 24.92 -8.13
CA CYS A 127 -9.70 24.77 -6.68
C CYS A 127 -9.02 23.45 -6.27
N ASP A 128 -8.32 23.46 -5.14
CA ASP A 128 -7.68 22.27 -4.58
C ASP A 128 -8.66 21.29 -3.89
N CYS A 129 -9.94 21.68 -3.70
CA CYS A 129 -10.92 20.82 -3.02
C CYS A 129 -11.59 19.81 -3.94
N ARG A 130 -11.82 20.15 -5.20
CA ARG A 130 -12.72 19.37 -6.06
C ARG A 130 -12.06 18.05 -6.44
N LYS A 131 -12.68 16.91 -6.05
CA LYS A 131 -12.18 15.58 -6.43
C LYS A 131 -12.06 15.52 -7.96
N PRO A 132 -10.92 15.11 -8.53
CA PRO A 132 -9.89 14.23 -7.93
C PRO A 132 -8.78 14.92 -7.12
N ALA A 133 -8.82 16.24 -6.92
CA ALA A 133 -7.85 16.91 -6.03
C ALA A 133 -8.00 16.41 -4.57
N PRO A 134 -6.89 16.31 -3.80
CA PRO A 134 -6.90 15.68 -2.48
C PRO A 134 -7.42 16.58 -1.35
N GLY A 135 -7.76 17.85 -1.63
CA GLY A 135 -8.02 18.86 -0.60
C GLY A 135 -9.14 18.51 0.37
N LEU A 136 -10.24 17.92 -0.10
CA LEU A 136 -11.33 17.48 0.79
C LEU A 136 -10.89 16.35 1.73
N VAL A 137 -10.06 15.41 1.26
CA VAL A 137 -9.55 14.29 2.09
C VAL A 137 -8.62 14.83 3.18
N HIS A 138 -7.72 15.75 2.84
CA HIS A 138 -6.86 16.41 3.82
C HIS A 138 -7.64 17.24 4.83
N ALA A 139 -8.68 17.96 4.39
CA ALA A 139 -9.55 18.72 5.27
C ALA A 139 -10.30 17.80 6.25
N ALA A 140 -10.86 16.69 5.76
CA ALA A 140 -11.49 15.67 6.59
C ALA A 140 -10.52 15.11 7.64
N ALA A 141 -9.33 14.68 7.23
CA ALA A 141 -8.34 14.13 8.15
C ALA A 141 -7.98 15.12 9.28
N ARG A 142 -7.75 16.40 8.94
CA ARG A 142 -7.50 17.46 9.94
C ARG A 142 -8.68 17.65 10.89
N GLN A 143 -9.90 17.79 10.36
CA GLN A 143 -11.09 18.02 11.18
C GLN A 143 -11.38 16.85 12.13
N LEU A 144 -11.11 15.63 11.68
CA LEU A 144 -11.27 14.43 12.50
C LEU A 144 -10.13 14.26 13.52
N GLY A 145 -8.99 14.93 13.36
CA GLY A 145 -7.81 14.75 14.20
C GLY A 145 -7.06 13.45 13.88
N THR A 146 -6.80 13.21 12.59
CA THR A 146 -6.05 12.06 12.06
C THR A 146 -5.19 12.48 10.85
N SER A 147 -4.46 11.55 10.27
CA SER A 147 -3.73 11.69 9.01
C SER A 147 -4.49 11.03 7.83
N ALA A 148 -4.23 11.49 6.61
CA ALA A 148 -4.81 10.89 5.41
C ALA A 148 -4.38 9.43 5.23
N SER A 149 -3.14 9.08 5.62
CA SER A 149 -2.62 7.70 5.63
C SER A 149 -3.43 6.74 6.52
N ARG A 150 -4.23 7.26 7.47
CA ARG A 150 -5.12 6.50 8.35
C ARG A 150 -6.60 6.63 7.96
N CYS A 151 -6.89 7.17 6.78
CA CYS A 151 -8.24 7.27 6.24
C CYS A 151 -8.45 6.24 5.12
N VAL A 152 -9.70 5.83 4.94
CA VAL A 152 -10.17 5.13 3.75
C VAL A 152 -11.35 5.90 3.17
N LEU A 153 -11.31 6.21 1.86
CA LEU A 153 -12.40 6.85 1.14
C LEU A 153 -13.17 5.81 0.31
N VAL A 154 -14.46 5.69 0.56
CA VAL A 154 -15.40 4.88 -0.23
C VAL A 154 -16.17 5.81 -1.17
N GLY A 155 -16.14 5.51 -2.47
CA GLY A 155 -16.85 6.26 -3.50
C GLY A 155 -17.24 5.38 -4.67
N ASP A 156 -18.09 5.87 -5.56
CA ASP A 156 -18.64 5.12 -6.68
C ASP A 156 -17.98 5.42 -8.02
N ILE A 157 -17.19 6.49 -8.11
CA ILE A 157 -16.49 6.89 -9.34
C ILE A 157 -14.98 6.99 -9.16
N GLY A 158 -14.25 6.97 -10.29
CA GLY A 158 -12.79 7.01 -10.30
C GLY A 158 -12.21 8.27 -9.67
N ARG A 159 -12.92 9.41 -9.71
CA ARG A 159 -12.50 10.67 -9.07
C ARG A 159 -12.36 10.53 -7.55
N ASP A 160 -13.17 9.72 -6.90
CA ASP A 160 -13.09 9.50 -5.44
C ASP A 160 -11.83 8.72 -5.08
N VAL A 161 -11.60 7.62 -5.78
CA VAL A 161 -10.41 6.79 -5.58
C VAL A 161 -9.14 7.59 -5.90
N ALA A 162 -9.16 8.41 -6.96
CA ALA A 162 -8.05 9.29 -7.30
C ALA A 162 -7.77 10.33 -6.21
N ALA A 163 -8.78 10.97 -5.65
CA ALA A 163 -8.61 11.91 -4.53
C ALA A 163 -8.06 11.22 -3.28
N ALA A 164 -8.52 10.01 -2.98
CA ALA A 164 -8.01 9.21 -1.87
C ALA A 164 -6.51 8.94 -2.03
N MET A 165 -6.12 8.40 -3.19
CA MET A 165 -4.73 8.06 -3.50
C MET A 165 -3.83 9.30 -3.52
N ALA A 166 -4.28 10.40 -4.15
CA ALA A 166 -3.55 11.65 -4.19
C ALA A 166 -3.30 12.23 -2.79
N ALA A 167 -4.20 11.98 -1.83
CA ALA A 167 -4.01 12.38 -0.44
C ALA A 167 -3.13 11.41 0.38
N GLY A 168 -2.81 10.22 -0.16
CA GLY A 168 -2.16 9.13 0.55
C GLY A 168 -3.09 8.26 1.41
N ALA A 169 -4.41 8.39 1.21
CA ALA A 169 -5.43 7.54 1.83
C ALA A 169 -5.67 6.26 1.01
N ALA A 170 -6.32 5.26 1.62
CA ALA A 170 -6.86 4.13 0.88
C ALA A 170 -8.13 4.54 0.14
N GLY A 171 -8.32 4.06 -1.10
CA GLY A 171 -9.54 4.30 -1.89
C GLY A 171 -10.25 2.99 -2.20
N VAL A 172 -11.56 2.93 -1.96
CA VAL A 172 -12.44 1.81 -2.30
C VAL A 172 -13.44 2.27 -3.33
N LEU A 173 -13.48 1.59 -4.48
CA LEU A 173 -14.51 1.80 -5.49
C LEU A 173 -15.69 0.86 -5.24
N VAL A 174 -16.89 1.44 -5.18
CA VAL A 174 -18.16 0.72 -5.12
C VAL A 174 -18.94 1.03 -6.41
N PRO A 175 -18.82 0.20 -7.46
CA PRO A 175 -19.31 0.56 -8.78
C PRO A 175 -20.85 0.58 -8.82
N THR A 176 -21.38 1.58 -9.50
CA THR A 176 -22.78 1.71 -9.90
C THR A 176 -22.90 1.46 -11.41
N PRO A 177 -24.12 1.40 -11.98
CA PRO A 177 -24.28 1.26 -13.43
C PRO A 177 -23.65 2.39 -14.27
N VAL A 178 -23.30 3.54 -13.66
CA VAL A 178 -22.65 4.67 -14.35
C VAL A 178 -21.13 4.68 -14.18
N THR A 179 -20.57 3.88 -13.27
CA THR A 179 -19.12 3.74 -13.09
C THR A 179 -18.50 3.16 -14.35
N ARG A 180 -17.40 3.76 -14.81
CA ARG A 180 -16.84 3.39 -16.11
C ARG A 180 -15.98 2.11 -16.01
N PRO A 181 -15.95 1.26 -17.05
CA PRO A 181 -15.14 0.04 -17.03
C PRO A 181 -13.65 0.28 -16.77
N GLU A 182 -13.10 1.39 -17.29
CA GLU A 182 -11.70 1.77 -17.06
C GLU A 182 -11.43 2.14 -15.60
N GLU A 183 -12.41 2.73 -14.89
CA GLU A 183 -12.29 3.05 -13.47
C GLU A 183 -12.29 1.77 -12.63
N ILE A 184 -13.17 0.82 -12.98
CA ILE A 184 -13.21 -0.52 -12.35
C ILE A 184 -11.90 -1.26 -12.57
N ALA A 185 -11.36 -1.23 -13.79
CA ALA A 185 -10.09 -1.90 -14.11
C ALA A 185 -8.90 -1.29 -13.35
N ALA A 186 -8.91 0.04 -13.16
CA ALA A 186 -7.87 0.79 -12.47
C ALA A 186 -7.96 0.74 -10.94
N ALA A 187 -9.11 0.39 -10.38
CA ALA A 187 -9.32 0.35 -8.94
C ALA A 187 -8.38 -0.66 -8.26
N GLY A 188 -7.59 -0.18 -7.30
CA GLY A 188 -6.76 -1.05 -6.45
C GLY A 188 -7.59 -1.87 -5.47
N TRP A 189 -8.75 -1.35 -5.07
CA TRP A 189 -9.69 -2.02 -4.17
C TRP A 189 -11.11 -1.79 -4.66
N LEU A 190 -11.73 -2.88 -5.11
CA LEU A 190 -13.11 -2.93 -5.56
C LEU A 190 -13.97 -3.65 -4.51
N ALA A 191 -15.14 -3.10 -4.22
CA ALA A 191 -16.17 -3.75 -3.41
C ALA A 191 -17.50 -3.73 -4.18
N GLY A 192 -18.31 -4.79 -4.08
CA GLY A 192 -19.55 -4.90 -4.86
C GLY A 192 -20.64 -3.91 -4.43
N ASP A 193 -20.64 -3.51 -3.16
CA ASP A 193 -21.56 -2.56 -2.56
C ASP A 193 -20.94 -1.95 -1.28
N LEU A 194 -21.64 -0.99 -0.68
CA LEU A 194 -21.19 -0.34 0.57
C LEU A 194 -21.05 -1.34 1.74
N PRO A 195 -22.01 -2.27 1.99
CA PRO A 195 -21.81 -3.33 2.99
C PRO A 195 -20.54 -4.16 2.80
N ALA A 196 -20.22 -4.59 1.57
CA ALA A 196 -19.01 -5.34 1.25
C ALA A 196 -17.74 -4.51 1.46
N ALA A 197 -17.79 -3.20 1.14
CA ALA A 197 -16.69 -2.29 1.45
C ALA A 197 -16.43 -2.23 2.96
N VAL A 198 -17.48 -2.09 3.76
CA VAL A 198 -17.40 -2.09 5.23
C VAL A 198 -16.91 -3.41 5.78
N ASP A 199 -17.38 -4.55 5.26
CA ASP A 199 -16.90 -5.87 5.64
C ASP A 199 -15.38 -5.98 5.46
N GLU A 200 -14.87 -5.56 4.30
CA GLU A 200 -13.45 -5.65 4.00
C GLU A 200 -12.61 -4.66 4.81
N ILE A 201 -13.09 -3.43 5.06
CA ILE A 201 -12.43 -2.46 5.95
C ILE A 201 -12.25 -3.06 7.35
N LEU A 202 -13.34 -3.58 7.93
CA LEU A 202 -13.32 -4.16 9.27
C LEU A 202 -12.49 -5.45 9.33
N ARG A 203 -12.53 -6.28 8.28
CA ARG A 203 -11.71 -7.50 8.18
C ARG A 203 -10.23 -7.16 8.15
N ARG A 204 -9.80 -6.18 7.34
CA ARG A 204 -8.40 -5.72 7.29
C ARG A 204 -7.95 -5.14 8.62
N GLN A 205 -8.80 -4.31 9.23
CA GLN A 205 -8.58 -3.75 10.55
C GLN A 205 -8.32 -4.86 11.58
N GLN A 206 -9.20 -5.87 11.64
CA GLN A 206 -9.08 -7.01 12.56
C GLN A 206 -7.84 -7.88 12.29
N ALA A 207 -7.48 -8.08 11.02
CA ALA A 207 -6.40 -8.98 10.61
C ALA A 207 -5.01 -8.58 11.15
N VAL A 208 -4.81 -7.30 11.50
CA VAL A 208 -3.54 -6.80 12.06
C VAL A 208 -3.58 -6.61 13.58
N HIS A 209 -4.70 -6.96 14.22
CA HIS A 209 -4.75 -7.07 15.67
C HIS A 209 -4.23 -8.45 16.09
N PRO A 210 -3.17 -8.55 16.92
CA PRO A 210 -2.69 -9.84 17.36
C PRO A 210 -3.80 -10.60 18.10
N ALA A 211 -3.87 -11.91 17.87
CA ALA A 211 -4.69 -12.77 18.70
C ALA A 211 -4.21 -12.63 20.16
N SER A 212 -5.14 -12.58 21.12
CA SER A 212 -4.86 -12.39 22.55
C SER A 212 -3.83 -13.40 23.08
N GLY A 213 -2.54 -13.06 22.99
CA GLY A 213 -1.42 -13.76 23.61
C GLY A 213 -1.12 -13.17 24.99
N PRO A 214 -0.39 -13.89 25.86
CA PRO A 214 -0.01 -13.36 27.17
C PRO A 214 0.72 -12.03 26.98
N ALA A 215 0.08 -10.95 27.42
CA ALA A 215 0.62 -9.62 27.33
C ALA A 215 1.94 -9.53 28.10
N GLY A 216 3.01 -9.11 27.43
CA GLY A 216 4.20 -8.59 28.09
C GLY A 216 5.45 -9.46 28.09
N GLN A 217 5.43 -10.71 27.59
CA GLN A 217 6.67 -11.48 27.47
C GLN A 217 7.27 -11.30 26.06
N ARG A 218 8.32 -10.47 25.97
CA ARG A 218 9.11 -10.36 24.75
C ARG A 218 9.80 -11.68 24.45
N VAL A 219 9.80 -12.06 23.18
CA VAL A 219 10.63 -13.15 22.68
C VAL A 219 12.10 -12.72 22.78
N GLY A 220 13.01 -13.66 23.03
CA GLY A 220 14.44 -13.35 23.10
C GLY A 220 14.96 -12.93 21.72
N THR A 221 15.22 -13.90 20.86
CA THR A 221 15.64 -13.66 19.47
C THR A 221 14.56 -14.10 18.48
N ALA A 222 14.09 -13.18 17.63
CA ALA A 222 13.21 -13.47 16.51
C ALA A 222 14.00 -13.48 15.19
N LEU A 223 13.89 -14.56 14.43
CA LEU A 223 14.40 -14.64 13.06
C LEU A 223 13.30 -14.20 12.09
N VAL A 224 13.48 -13.07 11.43
CA VAL A 224 12.60 -12.62 10.36
C VAL A 224 13.18 -13.02 9.02
N VAL A 225 12.33 -13.46 8.09
CA VAL A 225 12.77 -13.83 6.74
C VAL A 225 12.01 -13.01 5.70
N ARG A 226 12.75 -12.32 4.82
CA ARG A 226 12.25 -11.74 3.56
C ARG A 226 13.39 -11.77 2.54
N SER A 227 13.43 -12.81 1.71
CA SER A 227 14.59 -13.11 0.85
C SER A 227 14.49 -12.56 -0.58
N ASP A 228 13.43 -11.83 -0.86
CA ASP A 228 13.09 -11.24 -2.16
C ASP A 228 13.96 -10.01 -2.53
N SER A 229 13.46 -9.18 -3.46
CA SER A 229 14.12 -7.97 -3.93
C SER A 229 14.04 -6.80 -2.92
N ALA A 230 14.77 -5.72 -3.18
CA ALA A 230 14.74 -4.51 -2.35
C ALA A 230 13.31 -3.97 -2.08
N GLY A 231 12.43 -3.96 -3.10
CA GLY A 231 11.05 -3.49 -2.93
C GLY A 231 10.26 -4.35 -1.94
N ASP A 232 10.41 -5.67 -2.04
CA ASP A 232 9.77 -6.65 -1.16
C ASP A 232 10.21 -6.55 0.30
N VAL A 233 11.50 -6.24 0.51
CA VAL A 233 12.05 -5.97 1.85
C VAL A 233 11.46 -4.69 2.42
N LEU A 234 11.43 -3.60 1.64
CA LEU A 234 10.87 -2.30 2.07
C LEU A 234 9.40 -2.40 2.47
N VAL A 235 8.55 -3.06 1.68
CA VAL A 235 7.12 -3.22 1.99
C VAL A 235 6.85 -4.06 3.24
N THR A 236 7.83 -4.89 3.66
CA THR A 236 7.74 -5.71 4.89
C THR A 236 8.13 -4.91 6.14
N GLY A 237 8.70 -3.71 5.98
CA GLY A 237 9.20 -2.87 7.06
C GLY A 237 8.25 -2.67 8.25
N PRO A 238 6.95 -2.36 8.07
CA PRO A 238 6.01 -2.25 9.18
C PRO A 238 5.87 -3.54 10.00
N ALA A 239 5.86 -4.70 9.35
CA ALA A 239 5.77 -5.98 10.03
C ALA A 239 7.06 -6.30 10.80
N ILE A 240 8.23 -5.96 10.26
CA ILE A 240 9.52 -6.08 10.96
C ILE A 240 9.54 -5.22 12.22
N ARG A 241 9.07 -3.97 12.16
CA ARG A 241 8.95 -3.11 13.36
C ARG A 241 7.98 -3.70 14.40
N ALA A 242 6.88 -4.31 13.97
CA ALA A 242 5.98 -5.01 14.87
C ALA A 242 6.69 -6.17 15.58
N VAL A 243 7.46 -6.99 14.85
CA VAL A 243 8.26 -8.08 15.44
C VAL A 243 9.30 -7.53 16.41
N ALA A 244 10.03 -6.47 16.03
CA ALA A 244 11.03 -5.80 16.88
C ALA A 244 10.45 -5.25 18.19
N ALA A 245 9.20 -4.75 18.17
CA ALA A 245 8.52 -4.31 19.39
C ALA A 245 8.25 -5.46 20.37
N GLY A 246 8.08 -6.69 19.85
CA GLY A 246 7.83 -7.90 20.63
C GLY A 246 9.06 -8.78 20.89
N ALA A 247 10.24 -8.43 20.39
CA ALA A 247 11.48 -9.19 20.55
C ALA A 247 12.55 -8.38 21.31
N GLN A 248 13.58 -9.05 21.84
CA GLN A 248 14.79 -8.40 22.36
C GLN A 248 15.85 -8.21 21.27
N ARG A 249 15.87 -9.11 20.28
CA ARG A 249 16.75 -9.07 19.12
C ARG A 249 16.03 -9.58 17.87
N VAL A 250 16.19 -8.88 16.75
CA VAL A 250 15.69 -9.27 15.43
C VAL A 250 16.87 -9.54 14.50
N VAL A 251 16.93 -10.77 14.00
CA VAL A 251 17.85 -11.16 12.92
C VAL A 251 17.06 -11.29 11.64
N LEU A 252 17.44 -10.57 10.59
CA LEU A 252 16.79 -10.63 9.28
C LEU A 252 17.59 -11.51 8.33
N LEU A 253 16.98 -12.61 7.86
CA LEU A 253 17.46 -13.37 6.70
C LEU A 253 16.92 -12.72 5.41
N CYS A 254 17.83 -12.25 4.55
CA CYS A 254 17.49 -11.72 3.24
C CYS A 254 18.38 -12.31 2.12
N GLY A 255 17.91 -12.19 0.88
CA GLY A 255 18.70 -12.51 -0.30
C GLY A 255 19.61 -11.35 -0.70
N PRO A 256 20.61 -11.58 -1.57
CA PRO A 256 21.55 -10.53 -2.01
C PRO A 256 20.85 -9.31 -2.63
N ARG A 257 19.77 -9.52 -3.39
CA ARG A 257 18.99 -8.44 -4.03
C ARG A 257 18.20 -7.56 -3.04
N GLY A 258 17.94 -8.07 -1.84
CA GLY A 258 17.24 -7.36 -0.76
C GLY A 258 18.17 -6.71 0.26
N ARG A 259 19.47 -7.05 0.22
CA ARG A 259 20.43 -6.69 1.28
C ARG A 259 20.48 -5.19 1.56
N ALA A 260 20.70 -4.38 0.53
CA ALA A 260 20.83 -2.94 0.69
C ALA A 260 19.55 -2.31 1.26
N ALA A 261 18.37 -2.89 1.01
CA ALA A 261 17.12 -2.43 1.61
C ALA A 261 17.02 -2.85 3.09
N ALA A 262 17.49 -4.05 3.43
CA ALA A 262 17.55 -4.53 4.81
C ALA A 262 18.39 -3.62 5.70
N ASP A 263 19.54 -3.14 5.21
CA ASP A 263 20.41 -2.21 5.95
C ASP A 263 19.73 -0.85 6.23
N LEU A 264 18.70 -0.47 5.44
CA LEU A 264 17.94 0.77 5.59
C LEU A 264 16.72 0.64 6.52
N LEU A 265 16.34 -0.56 6.94
CA LEU A 265 15.12 -0.77 7.72
C LEU A 265 15.33 -0.54 9.22
N PRO A 266 14.40 0.15 9.91
CA PRO A 266 14.37 0.19 11.37
C PRO A 266 13.91 -1.16 11.94
N GLY A 267 14.37 -1.50 13.14
CA GLY A 267 13.96 -2.72 13.85
C GLY A 267 14.69 -3.99 13.43
N VAL A 268 15.86 -3.86 12.80
CA VAL A 268 16.76 -4.97 12.44
C VAL A 268 18.07 -4.80 13.18
N ASP A 269 18.48 -5.79 13.98
CA ASP A 269 19.72 -5.75 14.75
C ASP A 269 20.88 -6.44 14.01
N GLU A 270 20.58 -7.50 13.26
CA GLU A 270 21.55 -8.26 12.48
C GLU A 270 20.94 -8.75 11.17
N ILE A 271 21.78 -8.88 10.13
CA ILE A 271 21.37 -9.38 8.83
C ILE A 271 22.19 -10.61 8.45
N ILE A 272 21.50 -11.68 8.12
CA ILE A 272 22.05 -12.86 7.46
C ILE A 272 21.72 -12.75 5.98
N GLU A 273 22.74 -12.55 5.17
CA GLU A 273 22.59 -12.64 3.72
C GLU A 273 22.84 -14.07 3.24
N HIS A 274 21.89 -14.62 2.49
CA HIS A 274 22.02 -15.90 1.81
C HIS A 274 21.02 -16.03 0.64
N PRO A 275 21.45 -16.47 -0.56
CA PRO A 275 20.53 -16.75 -1.66
C PRO A 275 19.68 -17.98 -1.37
N LEU A 276 18.37 -17.91 -1.63
CA LEU A 276 17.45 -19.03 -1.49
C LEU A 276 17.00 -19.50 -2.88
N PRO A 277 17.45 -20.67 -3.38
CA PRO A 277 17.17 -21.13 -4.75
C PRO A 277 15.69 -21.31 -5.12
N TRP A 278 14.79 -21.42 -4.14
CA TRP A 278 13.35 -21.51 -4.38
C TRP A 278 12.62 -20.15 -4.32
N ILE A 279 13.36 -19.06 -4.06
CA ILE A 279 12.85 -17.68 -4.01
C ILE A 279 13.48 -16.83 -5.11
N ASP A 280 14.77 -17.05 -5.40
CA ASP A 280 15.51 -16.25 -6.36
C ASP A 280 14.87 -16.32 -7.77
N PRO A 281 14.58 -15.19 -8.44
CA PRO A 281 14.02 -15.18 -9.79
C PRO A 281 14.96 -15.72 -10.88
N ALA A 282 16.26 -15.86 -10.59
CA ALA A 282 17.24 -16.54 -11.44
C ALA A 282 17.89 -17.67 -10.62
N PRO A 283 17.15 -18.75 -10.33
CA PRO A 283 17.57 -19.73 -9.35
C PRO A 283 18.70 -20.62 -9.87
N GLU A 284 19.71 -20.83 -9.03
CA GLU A 284 20.67 -21.92 -9.20
C GLU A 284 20.09 -23.25 -8.72
N SER A 285 20.76 -24.37 -9.02
CA SER A 285 20.40 -25.67 -8.44
C SER A 285 20.54 -25.65 -6.91
N VAL A 286 19.63 -26.34 -6.21
CA VAL A 286 19.76 -26.53 -4.75
C VAL A 286 21.02 -27.35 -4.45
N ASP A 287 22.03 -26.70 -3.86
CA ASP A 287 23.26 -27.34 -3.44
C ASP A 287 23.21 -27.81 -1.98
N ALA A 288 23.60 -29.07 -1.74
CA ALA A 288 23.46 -29.70 -0.44
C ALA A 288 24.42 -29.12 0.62
N ASP A 289 25.64 -28.74 0.23
CA ASP A 289 26.62 -28.12 1.14
C ASP A 289 26.23 -26.70 1.50
N ALA A 290 25.70 -25.93 0.55
CA ALA A 290 25.13 -24.62 0.78
C ALA A 290 23.94 -24.71 1.75
N MET A 291 23.03 -25.66 1.58
CA MET A 291 21.89 -25.85 2.50
C MET A 291 22.32 -26.28 3.90
N ARG A 292 23.35 -27.14 4.02
CA ARG A 292 23.96 -27.48 5.33
C ARG A 292 24.60 -26.26 5.99
N THR A 293 25.31 -25.45 5.22
CA THR A 293 25.94 -24.20 5.69
C THR A 293 24.90 -23.21 6.18
N LEU A 294 23.83 -22.98 5.39
CA LEU A 294 22.71 -22.13 5.80
C LEU A 294 22.06 -22.65 7.08
N THR A 295 21.72 -23.93 7.15
CA THR A 295 21.09 -24.55 8.33
C THR A 295 21.95 -24.38 9.58
N THR A 296 23.28 -24.54 9.45
CA THR A 296 24.22 -24.34 10.55
C THR A 296 24.26 -22.88 11.01
N ARG A 297 24.29 -21.92 10.05
CA ARG A 297 24.21 -20.49 10.36
C ARG A 297 22.90 -20.14 11.06
N LEU A 298 21.77 -20.69 10.61
CA LEU A 298 20.45 -20.48 11.21
C LEU A 298 20.37 -21.06 12.63
N ALA A 299 20.95 -22.24 12.87
CA ALA A 299 21.02 -22.83 14.21
C ALA A 299 21.84 -21.95 15.17
N ALA A 300 22.95 -21.38 14.68
CA ALA A 300 23.83 -20.50 15.46
C ALA A 300 23.17 -19.18 15.87
N VAL A 301 22.07 -18.76 15.21
CA VAL A 301 21.30 -17.58 15.64
C VAL A 301 20.71 -17.76 17.03
N GLY A 302 20.34 -18.99 17.39
CA GLY A 302 19.62 -19.27 18.64
C GLY A 302 18.23 -18.63 18.67
N ALA A 303 17.54 -18.56 17.54
CA ALA A 303 16.22 -17.94 17.44
C ALA A 303 15.16 -18.76 18.20
N ASP A 304 14.40 -18.08 19.06
CA ASP A 304 13.25 -18.66 19.78
C ASP A 304 12.07 -18.90 18.83
N GLU A 305 11.95 -18.05 17.81
CA GLU A 305 10.94 -18.15 16.76
C GLU A 305 11.44 -17.65 15.41
N ALA A 306 10.74 -18.04 14.35
CA ALA A 306 10.91 -17.50 13.01
C ALA A 306 9.59 -17.01 12.41
N VAL A 307 9.62 -15.85 11.76
CA VAL A 307 8.50 -15.28 10.99
C VAL A 307 8.91 -15.16 9.53
N VAL A 308 8.29 -15.98 8.67
CA VAL A 308 8.67 -16.13 7.26
C VAL A 308 7.67 -15.38 6.37
N PHE A 309 8.10 -14.24 5.85
CA PHE A 309 7.33 -13.43 4.91
C PHE A 309 7.63 -13.88 3.48
N THR A 310 6.60 -14.38 2.79
CA THR A 310 6.66 -14.77 1.38
C THR A 310 5.75 -13.89 0.55
N SER A 311 6.11 -13.74 -0.72
CA SER A 311 5.19 -13.24 -1.75
C SER A 311 4.17 -14.34 -2.07
N PHE A 312 2.95 -13.99 -2.51
CA PHE A 312 1.83 -14.93 -2.69
C PHE A 312 2.09 -16.14 -3.61
N HIS A 313 3.18 -16.15 -4.38
CA HIS A 313 3.56 -17.20 -5.32
C HIS A 313 4.73 -18.06 -4.82
N GLN A 314 5.27 -17.75 -3.65
CA GLN A 314 6.41 -18.43 -3.08
C GLN A 314 5.98 -19.39 -1.99
N SER A 315 6.70 -20.50 -1.88
CA SER A 315 6.52 -21.45 -0.79
C SER A 315 7.45 -21.12 0.37
N ALA A 316 6.88 -21.02 1.58
CA ALA A 316 7.65 -20.93 2.82
C ALA A 316 8.20 -22.29 3.28
N LEU A 317 7.67 -23.39 2.74
CA LEU A 317 7.91 -24.74 3.27
C LEU A 317 9.35 -25.24 3.13
N PRO A 318 10.08 -24.99 2.01
CA PRO A 318 11.48 -25.40 1.92
C PRO A 318 12.34 -24.77 3.02
N LEU A 319 12.13 -23.48 3.31
CA LEU A 319 12.85 -22.81 4.39
C LEU A 319 12.38 -23.31 5.77
N ALA A 320 11.06 -23.51 5.95
CA ALA A 320 10.53 -24.05 7.21
C ALA A 320 11.15 -25.40 7.57
N LEU A 321 11.42 -26.27 6.59
CA LEU A 321 12.17 -27.51 6.81
C LEU A 321 13.59 -27.25 7.34
N LEU A 322 14.34 -26.33 6.73
CA LEU A 322 15.68 -25.98 7.22
C LEU A 322 15.64 -25.36 8.62
N LEU A 323 14.63 -24.53 8.91
CA LEU A 323 14.43 -23.94 10.23
C LEU A 323 14.14 -25.01 11.30
N ARG A 324 13.35 -26.04 10.97
CA ARG A 324 13.14 -27.20 11.85
C ARG A 324 14.44 -27.98 12.08
N MET A 325 15.22 -28.21 11.03
CA MET A 325 16.54 -28.86 11.13
C MET A 325 17.54 -28.02 11.95
N ALA A 326 17.41 -26.69 11.92
CA ALA A 326 18.18 -25.76 12.74
C ALA A 326 17.70 -25.70 14.21
N GLY A 327 16.65 -26.43 14.59
CA GLY A 327 16.13 -26.50 15.95
C GLY A 327 15.12 -25.41 16.31
N ILE A 328 14.65 -24.62 15.35
CA ILE A 328 13.67 -23.54 15.61
C ILE A 328 12.29 -24.15 15.82
N ARG A 329 11.75 -23.95 17.03
CA ARG A 329 10.54 -24.63 17.50
C ARG A 329 9.25 -23.90 17.16
N ARG A 330 9.28 -22.58 16.98
CA ARG A 330 8.09 -21.78 16.64
C ARG A 330 8.29 -21.11 15.28
N ILE A 331 7.50 -21.48 14.28
CA ILE A 331 7.60 -20.96 12.92
C ILE A 331 6.21 -20.46 12.48
N ALA A 332 6.14 -19.19 12.13
CA ALA A 332 4.96 -18.55 11.54
C ALA A 332 5.22 -18.21 10.07
N ALA A 333 4.30 -18.55 9.18
CA ALA A 333 4.41 -18.19 7.77
C ALA A 333 3.04 -18.08 7.08
N ILE A 334 3.00 -17.34 5.98
CA ILE A 334 1.87 -17.39 5.05
C ILE A 334 2.03 -18.64 4.17
N SER A 335 1.02 -19.52 4.14
CA SER A 335 1.05 -20.73 3.32
C SER A 335 -0.34 -21.27 2.98
N ASP A 336 -0.60 -21.35 1.67
CA ASP A 336 -1.80 -22.01 1.13
C ASP A 336 -1.69 -23.54 1.14
N ASP A 337 -0.47 -24.07 1.13
CA ASP A 337 -0.15 -25.50 1.17
C ASP A 337 -0.26 -26.08 2.59
N TYR A 338 -0.60 -27.37 2.70
CA TYR A 338 -0.61 -28.06 3.99
C TYR A 338 0.84 -28.21 4.51
N PRO A 339 1.18 -27.64 5.68
CA PRO A 339 2.57 -27.59 6.13
C PRO A 339 3.02 -28.82 6.93
N GLY A 340 2.11 -29.74 7.28
CA GLY A 340 2.39 -30.76 8.28
C GLY A 340 2.90 -30.14 9.59
N SER A 341 4.01 -30.64 10.13
CA SER A 341 4.65 -30.12 11.35
C SER A 341 5.63 -28.96 11.11
N LEU A 342 5.77 -28.47 9.86
CA LEU A 342 6.76 -27.45 9.52
C LEU A 342 6.40 -26.04 10.03
N LEU A 343 5.11 -25.74 10.19
CA LEU A 343 4.62 -24.45 10.67
C LEU A 343 3.78 -24.61 11.94
N ASP A 344 4.03 -23.78 12.94
CA ASP A 344 3.21 -23.69 14.16
C ASP A 344 2.07 -22.69 13.96
N VAL A 345 2.32 -21.63 13.19
CA VAL A 345 1.30 -20.66 12.79
C VAL A 345 1.24 -20.64 11.27
N ARG A 346 0.22 -21.31 10.73
CA ARG A 346 -0.12 -21.22 9.31
C ARG A 346 -1.11 -20.09 9.10
N HIS A 347 -0.63 -18.99 8.54
CA HIS A 347 -1.46 -17.85 8.18
C HIS A 347 -1.91 -17.94 6.72
N ARG A 348 -3.12 -17.43 6.43
CA ARG A 348 -3.64 -17.31 5.07
C ARG A 348 -4.21 -15.91 4.90
N VAL A 349 -3.94 -15.31 3.74
CA VAL A 349 -4.35 -13.93 3.44
C VAL A 349 -5.09 -13.90 2.11
N PRO A 350 -6.26 -13.26 2.01
CA PRO A 350 -6.95 -13.09 0.75
C PRO A 350 -6.11 -12.36 -0.29
N ALA A 351 -6.39 -12.62 -1.57
CA ALA A 351 -5.82 -11.85 -2.67
C ALA A 351 -6.24 -10.37 -2.60
N GLY A 352 -5.43 -9.47 -3.16
CA GLY A 352 -5.75 -8.03 -3.25
C GLY A 352 -5.53 -7.24 -1.94
N VAL A 353 -4.99 -7.87 -0.89
CA VAL A 353 -4.53 -7.16 0.31
C VAL A 353 -3.16 -6.52 0.01
N PRO A 354 -2.94 -5.23 0.36
CA PRO A 354 -1.65 -4.56 0.21
C PRO A 354 -0.51 -5.35 0.85
N GLU A 355 0.66 -5.36 0.19
CA GLU A 355 1.80 -6.15 0.68
C GLU A 355 2.19 -5.83 2.14
N PRO A 356 2.25 -4.56 2.58
CA PRO A 356 2.52 -4.23 3.98
C PRO A 356 1.45 -4.74 4.97
N GLU A 357 0.18 -4.74 4.59
CA GLU A 357 -0.93 -5.21 5.45
C GLU A 357 -0.93 -6.73 5.58
N ARG A 358 -0.64 -7.42 4.48
CA ARG A 358 -0.49 -8.87 4.50
C ARG A 358 0.69 -9.28 5.39
N ALA A 359 1.83 -8.58 5.31
CA ALA A 359 2.95 -8.80 6.22
C ALA A 359 2.57 -8.49 7.69
N LEU A 360 1.93 -7.34 7.96
CA LEU A 360 1.46 -6.99 9.31
C LEU A 360 0.49 -8.04 9.88
N SER A 361 -0.38 -8.61 9.04
CA SER A 361 -1.31 -9.64 9.49
C SER A 361 -0.61 -10.95 9.89
N LEU A 362 0.49 -11.32 9.22
CA LEU A 362 1.32 -12.45 9.65
C LEU A 362 2.03 -12.13 10.97
N ALA A 363 2.58 -10.92 11.13
CA ALA A 363 3.20 -10.50 12.38
C ALA A 363 2.18 -10.54 13.54
N ALA A 364 0.95 -10.09 13.30
CA ALA A 364 -0.16 -10.19 14.25
C ALA A 364 -0.52 -11.64 14.59
N ALA A 365 -0.61 -12.52 13.59
CA ALA A 365 -0.86 -13.96 13.79
C ALA A 365 0.29 -14.64 14.59
N ALA A 366 1.53 -14.19 14.41
CA ALA A 366 2.68 -14.64 15.19
C ALA A 366 2.67 -14.12 16.65
N GLY A 367 1.87 -13.08 16.95
CA GLY A 367 1.69 -12.50 18.28
C GLY A 367 2.31 -11.11 18.46
N HIS A 368 2.80 -10.50 17.39
CA HIS A 368 3.44 -9.19 17.40
C HIS A 368 2.49 -8.07 17.01
N ARG A 369 2.77 -6.84 17.46
CA ARG A 369 1.95 -5.66 17.19
C ARG A 369 2.86 -4.45 17.02
N LEU A 370 2.48 -3.55 16.11
CA LEU A 370 3.07 -2.22 16.04
C LEU A 370 2.86 -1.47 17.36
N PRO A 371 3.87 -0.73 17.87
CA PRO A 371 3.69 0.17 18.99
C PRO A 371 2.49 1.11 18.81
N VAL A 372 1.84 1.52 19.91
CA VAL A 372 0.62 2.35 19.88
C VAL A 372 0.88 3.72 19.24
N ASP A 373 2.13 4.19 19.29
CA ASP A 373 2.65 5.43 18.72
C ASP A 373 3.31 5.25 17.34
N ASP A 374 3.33 4.02 16.80
CA ASP A 374 3.81 3.76 15.44
C ASP A 374 2.65 3.66 14.45
N GLU A 375 2.91 4.08 13.22
CA GLU A 375 1.95 4.00 12.12
C GLU A 375 2.30 2.83 11.19
N PRO A 376 1.29 2.18 10.58
CA PRO A 376 1.52 1.14 9.58
C PRO A 376 1.93 1.78 8.25
N VAL A 377 3.06 2.49 8.22
CA VAL A 377 3.66 3.11 7.01
C VAL A 377 5.08 2.61 6.82
N LEU A 378 5.59 2.67 5.60
CA LEU A 378 6.98 2.33 5.32
C LEU A 378 7.89 3.41 5.94
N ARG A 379 9.07 3.02 6.42
CA ARG A 379 10.05 3.94 7.03
C ARG A 379 11.47 3.49 6.74
N LEU A 380 12.36 4.47 6.60
CA LEU A 380 13.80 4.28 6.50
C LEU A 380 14.49 4.77 7.76
N ARG A 381 15.65 4.18 8.07
CA ARG A 381 16.60 4.66 9.07
C ARG A 381 17.31 5.91 8.57
N GLN A 382 17.03 7.06 9.20
CA GLN A 382 17.65 8.34 8.81
C GLN A 382 19.17 8.35 9.05
N ASP A 383 19.63 7.66 10.09
CA ASP A 383 21.06 7.50 10.42
C ASP A 383 21.82 6.60 9.43
N ALA A 384 21.11 5.79 8.64
CA ALA A 384 21.69 4.94 7.60
C ALA A 384 21.79 5.65 6.23
N LEU A 385 21.21 6.84 6.09
CA LEU A 385 21.24 7.59 4.83
C LEU A 385 22.54 8.39 4.73
N PRO A 386 23.28 8.29 3.60
CA PRO A 386 24.41 9.18 3.35
C PRO A 386 23.90 10.61 3.15
N TYR A 387 24.81 11.58 3.29
CA TYR A 387 24.49 12.96 2.91
C TYR A 387 24.19 13.05 1.41
N ARG A 388 23.14 13.80 1.06
CA ARG A 388 22.85 14.11 -0.33
C ARG A 388 24.01 14.91 -0.95
N PRO A 389 24.46 14.57 -2.17
CA PRO A 389 25.49 15.34 -2.85
C PRO A 389 25.09 16.82 -3.00
N ALA A 390 25.97 17.72 -2.55
CA ALA A 390 25.68 19.16 -2.49
C ALA A 390 25.55 19.81 -3.87
N ASP A 391 26.16 19.22 -4.90
CA ASP A 391 26.12 19.64 -6.30
C ASP A 391 24.75 19.44 -6.95
N LEU A 392 23.83 18.70 -6.30
CA LEU A 392 22.48 18.48 -6.81
C LEU A 392 21.54 19.69 -6.63
N GLY A 393 21.97 20.78 -5.99
CA GLY A 393 21.17 22.00 -5.78
C GLY A 393 20.20 21.91 -4.59
N ALA A 394 19.22 22.80 -4.45
CA ALA A 394 18.25 22.78 -3.34
C ALA A 394 17.25 21.59 -3.44
N PRO A 395 16.68 21.08 -2.33
CA PRO A 395 15.58 20.10 -2.34
C PRO A 395 14.37 20.52 -3.19
N GLY A 396 13.43 19.60 -3.43
CA GLY A 396 12.19 19.84 -4.17
C GLY A 396 12.25 19.59 -5.68
N TYR A 397 13.30 18.90 -6.15
CA TYR A 397 13.38 18.42 -7.54
C TYR A 397 12.48 17.19 -7.77
N VAL A 398 12.25 16.85 -9.03
CA VAL A 398 11.56 15.64 -9.45
C VAL A 398 12.60 14.56 -9.78
N VAL A 399 12.47 13.39 -9.17
CA VAL A 399 13.27 12.21 -9.55
C VAL A 399 12.51 11.43 -10.61
N LEU A 400 13.11 11.21 -11.77
CA LEU A 400 12.60 10.32 -12.82
C LEU A 400 13.44 9.05 -12.84
N HIS A 401 12.82 7.90 -12.59
CA HIS A 401 13.48 6.60 -12.60
C HIS A 401 12.85 5.71 -13.69
N PRO A 402 13.43 5.65 -14.91
CA PRO A 402 12.85 4.89 -16.03
C PRO A 402 13.03 3.38 -15.89
N GLY A 403 14.03 2.97 -15.10
CA GLY A 403 14.52 1.60 -14.95
C GLY A 403 13.60 0.65 -14.16
N SER A 404 13.84 -0.65 -14.35
CA SER A 404 13.18 -1.74 -13.63
C SER A 404 13.93 -3.06 -13.83
N ALA A 405 14.08 -3.84 -12.75
CA ALA A 405 14.59 -5.22 -12.84
C ALA A 405 13.72 -6.12 -13.73
N ALA A 406 12.41 -5.87 -13.79
CA ALA A 406 11.49 -6.51 -14.74
C ALA A 406 11.19 -5.52 -15.87
N SER A 407 11.68 -5.79 -17.08
CA SER A 407 11.53 -4.89 -18.23
C SER A 407 10.06 -4.64 -18.64
N SER A 408 9.15 -5.54 -18.28
CA SER A 408 7.71 -5.36 -18.44
C SER A 408 7.11 -4.23 -17.59
N ARG A 409 7.86 -3.74 -16.59
CA ARG A 409 7.48 -2.68 -15.64
C ARG A 409 8.31 -1.41 -15.80
N ALA A 410 9.31 -1.42 -16.68
CA ALA A 410 10.12 -0.26 -17.00
C ALA A 410 9.32 0.73 -17.85
N CYS A 411 9.55 2.03 -17.66
CA CYS A 411 9.01 3.04 -18.58
C CYS A 411 9.74 2.92 -19.92
N PRO A 412 9.02 2.83 -21.07
CA PRO A 412 9.67 2.85 -22.38
C PRO A 412 10.62 4.06 -22.51
N PRO A 413 11.87 3.88 -22.99
CA PRO A 413 12.86 4.95 -23.06
C PRO A 413 12.39 6.19 -23.83
N GLU A 414 11.63 5.99 -24.91
CA GLU A 414 11.05 7.06 -25.72
C GLU A 414 10.05 7.89 -24.91
N LEU A 415 9.20 7.22 -24.14
CA LEU A 415 8.23 7.88 -23.27
C LEU A 415 8.94 8.62 -22.13
N ALA A 416 9.92 7.97 -21.48
CA ALA A 416 10.69 8.58 -20.40
C ALA A 416 11.39 9.88 -20.85
N ALA A 417 11.97 9.89 -22.06
CA ALA A 417 12.58 11.10 -22.63
C ALA A 417 11.54 12.22 -22.86
N ARG A 418 10.35 11.90 -23.37
CA ARG A 418 9.28 12.90 -23.53
C ARG A 418 8.77 13.43 -22.20
N ILE A 419 8.68 12.58 -21.18
CA ILE A 419 8.33 12.98 -19.80
C ILE A 419 9.39 13.94 -19.26
N ALA A 420 10.67 13.58 -19.36
CA ALA A 420 11.78 14.42 -18.88
C ALA A 420 11.78 15.81 -19.53
N GLY A 421 11.57 15.87 -20.85
CA GLY A 421 11.44 17.12 -21.59
C GLY A 421 10.22 17.94 -21.15
N SER A 422 9.07 17.31 -20.95
CA SER A 422 7.83 18.00 -20.54
C SER A 422 7.91 18.55 -19.11
N LEU A 423 8.50 17.78 -18.19
CA LEU A 423 8.77 18.23 -16.82
C LEU A 423 9.72 19.43 -16.79
N THR A 424 10.79 19.38 -17.59
CA THR A 424 11.77 20.46 -17.69
C THR A 424 11.12 21.71 -18.31
N ALA A 425 10.32 21.55 -19.37
CA ALA A 425 9.57 22.65 -20.00
C ALA A 425 8.53 23.28 -19.06
N ALA A 426 7.96 22.50 -18.13
CA ALA A 426 7.09 22.99 -17.07
C ALA A 426 7.85 23.65 -15.89
N GLY A 427 9.19 23.73 -15.96
CA GLY A 427 10.03 24.42 -14.97
C GLY A 427 10.54 23.55 -13.82
N HIS A 428 10.31 22.23 -13.84
CA HIS A 428 10.81 21.34 -12.81
C HIS A 428 12.31 21.02 -13.01
N ARG A 429 13.07 21.01 -11.92
CA ARG A 429 14.41 20.40 -11.91
C ARG A 429 14.26 18.88 -11.90
N VAL A 430 14.76 18.21 -12.93
CA VAL A 430 14.64 16.75 -13.09
C VAL A 430 15.99 16.07 -12.84
N LEU A 431 16.00 15.07 -11.95
CA LEU A 431 17.14 14.16 -11.77
C LEU A 431 16.76 12.78 -12.33
N VAL A 432 17.54 12.29 -13.28
CA VAL A 432 17.32 10.98 -13.91
C VAL A 432 18.19 9.95 -13.20
N THR A 433 17.57 8.95 -12.58
CA THR A 433 18.29 7.93 -11.78
C THR A 433 18.14 6.55 -12.41
N GLY A 434 19.08 5.66 -12.10
CA GLY A 434 19.08 4.28 -12.60
C GLY A 434 20.26 3.50 -12.02
N GLY A 435 20.16 2.17 -12.04
CA GLY A 435 21.25 1.28 -11.67
C GLY A 435 22.43 1.31 -12.65
N PRO A 436 23.54 0.59 -12.35
CA PRO A 436 24.71 0.52 -13.21
C PRO A 436 24.42 0.05 -14.63
N ASP A 437 23.50 -0.92 -14.78
CA ASP A 437 23.10 -1.48 -16.08
C ASP A 437 22.15 -0.58 -16.87
N GLU A 438 21.70 0.54 -16.28
CA GLU A 438 20.71 1.46 -16.83
C GLU A 438 21.34 2.78 -17.32
N ARG A 439 22.68 2.87 -17.36
CA ARG A 439 23.42 4.07 -17.79
C ARG A 439 23.05 4.56 -19.20
N ALA A 440 22.85 3.64 -20.14
CA ALA A 440 22.50 4.01 -21.51
C ALA A 440 21.10 4.64 -21.61
N VAL A 441 20.12 4.10 -20.88
CA VAL A 441 18.74 4.63 -20.89
C VAL A 441 18.67 5.96 -20.13
N THR A 442 19.32 6.06 -18.98
CA THR A 442 19.36 7.29 -18.16
C THR A 442 20.04 8.44 -18.89
N ALA A 443 21.18 8.21 -19.54
CA ALA A 443 21.84 9.22 -20.37
C ALA A 443 20.94 9.72 -21.52
N ARG A 444 20.23 8.81 -22.21
CA ARG A 444 19.27 9.17 -23.27
C ARG A 444 18.12 10.02 -22.75
N VAL A 445 17.56 9.67 -21.59
CA VAL A 445 16.44 10.39 -20.97
C VAL A 445 16.89 11.76 -20.47
N ALA A 446 18.03 11.84 -19.78
CA ALA A 446 18.59 13.09 -19.29
C ALA A 446 18.96 14.06 -20.42
N ALA A 447 19.42 13.56 -21.57
CA ALA A 447 19.67 14.37 -22.76
C ALA A 447 18.40 15.07 -23.29
N ALA A 448 17.21 14.55 -23.01
CA ALA A 448 15.94 15.21 -23.35
C ALA A 448 15.49 16.23 -22.27
N GLY A 449 16.07 16.18 -21.07
CA GLY A 449 15.82 17.12 -19.98
C GLY A 449 16.25 16.56 -18.62
N GLY A 450 17.09 17.28 -17.88
CA GLY A 450 17.49 16.94 -16.51
C GLY A 450 18.96 16.52 -16.36
N THR A 451 19.31 16.12 -15.14
CA THR A 451 20.67 15.71 -14.75
C THR A 451 20.78 14.20 -14.66
N ASP A 452 21.78 13.62 -15.33
CA ASP A 452 22.02 12.18 -15.33
C ASP A 452 22.78 11.72 -14.06
N LEU A 453 22.13 10.83 -13.30
CA LEU A 453 22.66 10.13 -12.15
C LEU A 453 22.71 8.60 -12.35
N GLY A 454 22.52 8.12 -13.58
CA GLY A 454 22.54 6.71 -13.95
C GLY A 454 23.81 5.99 -13.50
N GLY A 455 23.66 4.95 -12.69
CA GLY A 455 24.76 4.15 -12.17
C GLY A 455 25.75 4.93 -11.31
N ARG A 456 25.35 6.10 -10.77
CA ARG A 456 26.12 6.93 -9.83
C ARG A 456 25.64 6.81 -8.39
N THR A 457 24.56 6.06 -8.16
CA THR A 457 23.93 5.88 -6.85
C THR A 457 23.75 4.40 -6.55
N ASP A 458 24.09 3.98 -5.33
CA ASP A 458 23.58 2.75 -4.74
C ASP A 458 22.20 3.00 -4.09
N LEU A 459 21.62 1.99 -3.42
CA LEU A 459 20.29 2.13 -2.83
C LEU A 459 20.25 3.18 -1.68
N PRO A 460 21.21 3.23 -0.74
CA PRO A 460 21.27 4.29 0.25
C PRO A 460 21.44 5.69 -0.35
N GLY A 461 22.30 5.84 -1.37
CA GLY A 461 22.47 7.10 -2.09
C GLY A 461 21.20 7.54 -2.82
N LEU A 462 20.50 6.61 -3.46
CA LEU A 462 19.19 6.87 -4.08
C LEU A 462 18.15 7.27 -3.02
N ALA A 463 18.17 6.63 -1.85
CA ALA A 463 17.27 6.95 -0.75
C ALA A 463 17.47 8.39 -0.23
N ALA A 464 18.72 8.83 -0.08
CA ALA A 464 19.05 10.20 0.29
C ALA A 464 18.59 11.23 -0.76
N ILE A 465 18.74 10.91 -2.05
CA ILE A 465 18.24 11.76 -3.15
C ILE A 465 16.71 11.81 -3.16
N VAL A 466 16.04 10.68 -2.96
CA VAL A 466 14.58 10.60 -2.94
C VAL A 466 14.01 11.36 -1.75
N ALA A 467 14.60 11.27 -0.56
CA ALA A 467 14.12 11.95 0.65
C ALA A 467 14.01 13.48 0.51
N ASP A 468 14.85 14.10 -0.33
CA ASP A 468 14.84 15.54 -0.63
C ASP A 468 14.04 15.88 -1.91
N ALA A 469 13.42 14.91 -2.57
CA ALA A 469 12.64 15.14 -3.79
C ALA A 469 11.25 15.70 -3.46
N GLY A 470 10.72 16.55 -4.34
CA GLY A 470 9.34 17.00 -4.27
C GLY A 470 8.35 15.92 -4.72
N ALA A 471 8.79 15.04 -5.62
CA ALA A 471 8.04 13.87 -6.09
C ALA A 471 8.96 12.91 -6.86
N VAL A 472 8.51 11.67 -7.04
CA VAL A 472 9.15 10.65 -7.87
C VAL A 472 8.22 10.20 -8.99
N VAL A 473 8.73 10.15 -10.22
CA VAL A 473 8.06 9.56 -11.39
C VAL A 473 8.74 8.22 -11.70
N VAL A 474 8.02 7.11 -11.57
CA VAL A 474 8.63 5.78 -11.63
C VAL A 474 7.61 4.69 -11.98
N GLY A 475 8.10 3.60 -12.58
CA GLY A 475 7.34 2.37 -12.77
C GLY A 475 7.04 1.59 -11.48
N ASN A 476 6.43 0.42 -11.58
CA ASN A 476 6.20 -0.47 -10.43
C ASN A 476 7.45 -1.27 -10.04
N THR A 477 8.38 -0.57 -9.36
CA THR A 477 9.73 -1.03 -9.03
C THR A 477 10.16 -0.64 -7.60
N GLY A 478 11.31 -1.15 -7.15
CA GLY A 478 11.87 -0.85 -5.82
C GLY A 478 11.90 0.64 -5.44
N PRO A 479 12.37 1.55 -6.33
CA PRO A 479 12.36 2.99 -6.06
C PRO A 479 10.97 3.59 -5.76
N ALA A 480 9.87 3.02 -6.25
CA ALA A 480 8.52 3.46 -5.87
C ALA A 480 8.23 3.20 -4.39
N HIS A 481 8.66 2.04 -3.87
CA HIS A 481 8.55 1.71 -2.45
C HIS A 481 9.56 2.48 -1.60
N LEU A 482 10.71 2.84 -2.16
CA LEU A 482 11.68 3.70 -1.49
C LEU A 482 11.13 5.11 -1.29
N ALA A 483 10.47 5.68 -2.32
CA ALA A 483 9.75 6.94 -2.21
C ALA A 483 8.64 6.88 -1.16
N ALA A 484 7.86 5.79 -1.15
CA ALA A 484 6.85 5.58 -0.11
C ALA A 484 7.46 5.51 1.31
N ALA A 485 8.62 4.85 1.47
CA ALA A 485 9.32 4.76 2.75
C ALA A 485 9.94 6.10 3.20
N ALA A 486 10.24 6.99 2.26
CA ALA A 486 10.68 8.36 2.51
C ALA A 486 9.51 9.35 2.70
N GLY A 487 8.26 8.92 2.51
CA GLY A 487 7.08 9.78 2.58
C GLY A 487 6.93 10.75 1.40
N VAL A 488 7.56 10.43 0.26
CA VAL A 488 7.64 11.31 -0.92
C VAL A 488 6.52 10.94 -1.91
N PRO A 489 5.81 11.93 -2.50
CA PRO A 489 4.77 11.67 -3.49
C PRO A 489 5.25 10.89 -4.71
N VAL A 490 4.37 10.04 -5.26
CA VAL A 490 4.70 9.15 -6.40
C VAL A 490 3.73 9.34 -7.56
N VAL A 491 4.26 9.70 -8.73
CA VAL A 491 3.56 9.47 -10.01
C VAL A 491 3.95 8.08 -10.50
N SER A 492 3.02 7.14 -10.36
CA SER A 492 3.25 5.72 -10.64
C SER A 492 2.86 5.38 -12.08
N LEU A 493 3.85 5.16 -12.94
CA LEU A 493 3.70 4.64 -14.30
C LEU A 493 3.48 3.13 -14.23
N PHE A 494 2.25 2.70 -13.95
CA PHE A 494 2.02 1.35 -13.45
C PHE A 494 1.65 0.34 -14.54
N ALA A 495 2.55 -0.60 -14.84
CA ALA A 495 2.24 -1.72 -15.71
C ALA A 495 1.45 -2.81 -14.94
N PRO A 496 0.27 -3.26 -15.44
CA PRO A 496 -0.65 -4.09 -14.67
C PRO A 496 -0.24 -5.57 -14.58
N THR A 497 1.03 -5.92 -14.82
CA THR A 497 1.51 -7.32 -14.69
C THR A 497 1.33 -7.89 -13.29
N VAL A 498 1.14 -7.03 -12.29
CA VAL A 498 0.73 -7.35 -10.93
C VAL A 498 -0.40 -6.42 -10.49
N PRO A 499 -1.25 -6.80 -9.51
CA PRO A 499 -2.35 -5.95 -9.05
C PRO A 499 -1.86 -4.66 -8.39
N PHE A 500 -2.43 -3.51 -8.79
CA PHE A 500 -2.09 -2.21 -8.21
C PHE A 500 -2.40 -2.12 -6.70
N GLY A 501 -3.56 -2.63 -6.27
CA GLY A 501 -3.94 -2.59 -4.85
C GLY A 501 -3.01 -3.38 -3.92
N GLN A 502 -2.19 -4.28 -4.48
CA GLN A 502 -1.24 -5.08 -3.72
C GLN A 502 0.16 -4.45 -3.72
N TRP A 503 0.61 -3.93 -4.86
CA TRP A 503 1.99 -3.49 -5.11
C TRP A 503 2.17 -1.99 -5.38
N GLY A 504 1.11 -1.20 -5.29
CA GLY A 504 1.19 0.26 -5.42
C GLY A 504 1.99 0.88 -4.27
N PRO A 505 2.43 2.15 -4.42
CA PRO A 505 2.97 2.93 -3.32
C PRO A 505 1.98 2.95 -2.14
N TYR A 506 2.46 2.63 -0.95
CA TYR A 506 1.58 2.37 0.19
C TYR A 506 1.49 3.58 1.11
N ARG A 507 0.27 4.12 1.27
CA ARG A 507 -0.07 5.22 2.18
C ARG A 507 0.77 6.49 2.00
N VAL A 508 1.09 6.81 0.76
CA VAL A 508 1.71 8.08 0.35
C VAL A 508 0.95 8.69 -0.82
N PRO A 509 0.96 10.03 -0.97
CA PRO A 509 0.35 10.72 -2.09
C PRO A 509 0.75 10.08 -3.43
N THR A 510 -0.23 9.56 -4.17
CA THR A 510 0.02 8.81 -5.39
C THR A 510 -0.98 9.15 -6.49
N VAL A 511 -0.49 9.34 -7.71
CA VAL A 511 -1.29 9.33 -8.94
C VAL A 511 -0.81 8.17 -9.80
N ARG A 512 -1.74 7.29 -10.17
CA ARG A 512 -1.47 6.14 -11.05
C ARG A 512 -1.77 6.53 -12.49
N LEU A 513 -0.82 6.31 -13.39
CA LEU A 513 -0.97 6.47 -14.83
C LEU A 513 -0.71 5.15 -15.55
N GLY A 514 -1.27 5.01 -16.76
CA GLY A 514 -1.17 3.82 -17.60
C GLY A 514 -2.45 2.99 -17.62
N ASP A 515 -2.61 2.23 -18.71
CA ASP A 515 -3.78 1.40 -18.97
C ASP A 515 -3.81 0.18 -18.05
N ALA A 516 -4.83 0.13 -17.18
CA ALA A 516 -5.06 -0.96 -16.24
C ALA A 516 -5.67 -2.22 -16.88
N GLY A 517 -6.31 -2.06 -18.05
CA GLY A 517 -6.98 -3.11 -18.81
C GLY A 517 -6.07 -3.79 -19.84
N ALA A 518 -4.78 -3.41 -19.90
CA ALA A 518 -3.86 -3.93 -20.89
C ALA A 518 -3.74 -5.47 -20.85
N PRO A 519 -3.50 -6.15 -21.99
CA PRO A 519 -3.50 -7.63 -22.05
C PRO A 519 -2.46 -8.33 -21.16
N CYS A 520 -1.45 -7.61 -20.66
CA CYS A 520 -0.47 -8.14 -19.73
C CYS A 520 -0.96 -8.20 -18.28
N ARG A 521 -2.19 -7.77 -18.00
CA ARG A 521 -2.78 -7.70 -16.66
C ARG A 521 -2.68 -9.04 -15.93
N ASP A 522 -2.17 -9.00 -14.71
CA ASP A 522 -2.02 -10.14 -13.78
C ASP A 522 -1.17 -11.33 -14.30
N THR A 523 -0.46 -11.16 -15.43
CA THR A 523 0.38 -12.21 -16.02
C THR A 523 1.69 -12.45 -15.27
N ARG A 524 2.16 -11.47 -14.49
CA ARG A 524 3.47 -11.44 -13.82
C ARG A 524 4.68 -11.57 -14.75
N ALA A 525 4.49 -11.38 -16.04
CA ALA A 525 5.58 -11.50 -17.01
C ALA A 525 6.72 -10.53 -16.63
N ALA A 526 7.96 -11.02 -16.54
CA ALA A 526 9.14 -10.19 -16.27
C ALA A 526 9.58 -9.40 -17.51
N SER A 527 9.38 -9.99 -18.69
CA SER A 527 9.54 -9.35 -20.00
C SER A 527 8.18 -9.02 -20.59
N CYS A 528 8.05 -7.86 -21.25
CA CYS A 528 6.76 -7.43 -21.79
C CYS A 528 6.24 -8.47 -22.80
N PRO A 529 5.05 -9.08 -22.57
CA PRO A 529 4.52 -10.11 -23.46
C PRO A 529 3.77 -9.51 -24.67
N VAL A 530 3.59 -8.18 -24.71
CA VAL A 530 2.77 -7.49 -25.70
C VAL A 530 3.63 -6.46 -26.46
N PRO A 531 3.75 -6.54 -27.79
CA PRO A 531 4.54 -5.60 -28.58
C PRO A 531 4.14 -4.13 -28.33
N GLY A 532 5.14 -3.25 -28.27
CA GLY A 532 4.92 -1.80 -28.14
C GLY A 532 4.58 -1.31 -26.73
N HIS A 533 4.56 -2.19 -25.72
CA HIS A 533 4.33 -1.82 -24.31
C HIS A 533 3.06 -0.96 -24.11
N PRO A 534 1.89 -1.41 -24.60
CA PRO A 534 0.69 -0.57 -24.73
C PRO A 534 0.15 -0.06 -23.39
N CYS A 535 0.47 -0.74 -22.27
CA CYS A 535 0.08 -0.28 -20.95
C CYS A 535 0.66 1.09 -20.57
N LEU A 536 1.85 1.44 -21.04
CA LEU A 536 2.52 2.71 -20.71
C LEU A 536 2.74 3.61 -21.91
N SER A 537 2.99 3.07 -23.10
CA SER A 537 3.37 3.86 -24.28
C SER A 537 2.36 4.94 -24.69
N GLY A 538 1.08 4.76 -24.33
CA GLY A 538 0.00 5.71 -24.57
C GLY A 538 -0.11 6.85 -23.54
N VAL A 539 0.65 6.83 -22.45
CA VAL A 539 0.62 7.90 -21.44
C VAL A 539 1.12 9.21 -22.08
N ASP A 540 0.30 10.27 -21.95
CA ASP A 540 0.69 11.61 -22.36
C ASP A 540 1.62 12.24 -21.30
N PRO A 541 2.83 12.70 -21.65
CA PRO A 541 3.69 13.45 -20.75
C PRO A 541 3.02 14.63 -20.03
N ALA A 542 2.00 15.26 -20.64
CA ALA A 542 1.22 16.33 -19.98
C ALA A 542 0.45 15.82 -18.76
N GLU A 543 -0.04 14.57 -18.78
CA GLU A 543 -0.70 13.95 -17.62
C GLU A 543 0.28 13.76 -16.45
N VAL A 544 1.56 13.54 -16.72
CA VAL A 544 2.59 13.45 -15.67
C VAL A 544 2.80 14.80 -14.99
N VAL A 545 2.84 15.88 -15.77
CA VAL A 545 2.95 17.25 -15.23
C VAL A 545 1.72 17.58 -14.38
N GLU A 546 0.53 17.23 -14.86
CA GLU A 546 -0.71 17.46 -14.12
C GLU A 546 -0.79 16.62 -12.84
N ALA A 547 -0.36 15.36 -12.90
CA ALA A 547 -0.25 14.49 -11.73
C ALA A 547 0.66 15.11 -10.64
N LEU A 548 1.77 15.74 -11.02
CA LEU A 548 2.63 16.45 -10.08
C LEU A 548 1.94 17.66 -9.44
N ARG A 549 1.18 18.43 -10.21
CA ARG A 549 0.41 19.57 -9.66
C ARG A 549 -0.60 19.09 -8.62
N VAL A 550 -1.32 18.00 -8.92
CA VAL A 550 -2.28 17.39 -7.99
C VAL A 550 -1.60 16.93 -6.70
N LEU A 551 -0.40 16.34 -6.78
CA LEU A 551 0.32 15.78 -5.63
C LEU A 551 1.03 16.83 -4.76
N VAL A 552 1.58 17.88 -5.38
CA VAL A 552 2.38 18.90 -4.68
C VAL A 552 1.53 20.13 -4.30
N GLY A 553 0.32 20.24 -4.87
CA GLY A 553 -0.56 21.39 -4.75
C GLY A 553 -0.03 22.63 -5.49
N SER A 554 -0.88 23.62 -5.74
CA SER A 554 -0.47 24.91 -6.35
C SER A 554 0.42 25.77 -5.43
N GLY A 555 0.73 25.31 -4.21
CA GLY A 555 1.38 26.06 -3.13
C GLY A 555 2.85 25.71 -2.84
N GLY A 556 3.56 25.07 -3.77
CA GLY A 556 4.99 24.73 -3.63
C GLY A 556 5.98 25.92 -3.65
N GLY A 557 5.61 27.05 -3.06
CA GLY A 557 6.45 28.23 -2.88
C GLY A 557 6.39 28.73 -1.45
N GLY A 558 7.26 28.22 -0.58
CA GLY A 558 7.47 28.72 0.79
C GLY A 558 7.10 27.72 1.88
N ARG A 559 8.08 26.91 2.28
CA ARG A 559 8.25 26.53 3.69
C ARG A 559 9.22 27.49 4.33
#